data_AF-W1U014-F1
#
_entry.id   AF-W1U014-F1
#
_cell.length_a   1.000
_cell.length_b   1.000
_cell.length_c   1.000
_cell.angle_alpha   90.00
_cell.angle_beta   90.00
_cell.angle_gamma   90.00
#
_symmetry.space_group_name_H-M   'P 1'
#
loop_
_entity.id
_entity.type
_entity.pdbx_description
1 polymer ?
#
loop_
_entity_poly.entity_id
_entity_poly.type
_entity_poly.pdbx_seq_one_letter_code
_entity_poly.pdbx_strand_id
1 'polypeptide(L)'
;MKKLEQIRQESKEIKDKINDTEERLRQLKNQEKKILKQDIVKRRKERTHRLITRGAILESLIENSEELTDEEIKILLEEATKTKEFKETLKIIREN
;
A
#
# COMPACT_ATOMS: atom_id res chain seq x y z
N MET A 1 50.46 33.04 -14.09
CA MET A 1 49.43 33.45 -13.11
C MET A 1 48.00 33.25 -13.62
N LYS A 2 47.61 33.78 -14.79
CA LYS A 2 46.24 33.63 -15.36
C LYS A 2 45.68 32.20 -15.41
N LYS A 3 46.48 31.19 -15.81
CA LYS A 3 46.04 29.79 -15.89
C LYS A 3 45.69 29.18 -14.51
N LEU A 4 46.39 29.58 -13.46
CA LEU A 4 46.13 29.12 -12.09
C LEU A 4 44.83 29.70 -11.54
N GLU A 5 44.56 30.96 -11.87
CA GLU A 5 43.34 31.67 -11.47
C GLU A 5 42.11 31.12 -12.19
N GLN A 6 42.24 30.81 -13.48
CA GLN A 6 41.20 30.12 -14.24
C GLN A 6 40.85 28.74 -13.63
N ILE A 7 41.86 27.92 -13.30
CA ILE A 7 41.62 26.61 -12.65
C ILE A 7 40.93 26.76 -11.29
N ARG A 8 41.27 27.80 -10.51
CA ARG A 8 40.60 28.08 -9.22
C ARG A 8 39.13 28.43 -9.41
N GLN A 9 38.81 29.22 -10.43
CA GLN A 9 37.44 29.59 -10.77
C GLN A 9 36.64 28.37 -11.24
N GLU A 10 37.20 27.56 -12.15
CA GLU A 10 36.57 26.31 -12.61
C GLU A 10 36.34 25.33 -11.46
N SER A 11 37.30 25.19 -10.54
CA SER A 11 37.16 24.35 -9.36
C SER A 11 36.03 24.82 -8.42
N LYS A 12 35.86 26.13 -8.27
CA LYS A 12 34.76 26.70 -7.49
C LYS A 12 33.41 26.40 -8.13
N GLU A 13 33.29 26.62 -9.44
CA GLU A 13 32.04 26.34 -10.17
C GLU A 13 31.66 24.86 -10.14
N ILE A 14 32.65 23.96 -10.24
CA ILE A 14 32.42 22.52 -10.10
C ILE A 14 31.91 22.18 -8.69
N LYS A 15 32.51 22.76 -7.64
CA LYS A 15 32.04 22.56 -6.26
C LYS A 15 30.61 23.06 -6.06
N ASP A 16 30.27 24.23 -6.60
CA ASP A 16 28.93 24.79 -6.48
C ASP A 16 27.90 23.90 -7.20
N LYS A 17 28.23 23.36 -8.39
CA LYS A 17 27.40 22.38 -9.11
C LYS A 17 27.23 21.06 -8.35
N ILE A 18 28.29 20.58 -7.68
CA ILE A 18 28.22 19.38 -6.85
C ILE A 18 27.24 19.62 -5.68
N ASN A 19 27.39 20.74 -4.97
CA ASN A 19 26.51 21.08 -3.85
C ASN A 19 25.03 21.17 -4.27
N ASP A 20 24.73 21.85 -5.38
CA ASP A 20 23.36 21.93 -5.93
C ASP A 20 22.84 20.53 -6.32
N THR A 21 23.68 19.71 -6.95
CA THR A 21 23.30 18.34 -7.32
C THR A 21 23.02 17.45 -6.10
N GLU A 22 23.85 17.55 -5.06
CA GLU A 22 23.65 16.82 -3.80
C GLU A 22 22.38 17.25 -3.07
N GLU A 23 22.07 18.55 -3.10
CA GLU A 23 20.83 19.07 -2.54
C GLU A 23 19.60 18.53 -3.30
N ARG A 24 19.63 18.60 -4.64
CA ARG A 24 18.56 18.03 -5.48
C ARG A 24 18.40 16.53 -5.25
N LEU A 25 19.49 15.78 -5.13
CA LEU A 25 19.44 14.35 -4.82
C LEU A 25 18.76 14.09 -3.47
N ARG A 26 19.05 14.91 -2.46
CA ARG A 26 18.42 14.81 -1.13
C ARG A 26 16.92 15.10 -1.20
N GLN A 27 16.52 16.11 -1.96
CA GLN A 27 15.11 16.46 -2.18
C GLN A 27 14.35 15.34 -2.89
N LEU A 28 14.92 14.78 -3.97
CA LEU A 28 14.34 13.66 -4.71
C LEU A 28 14.16 12.41 -3.84
N LYS A 29 15.17 12.06 -3.03
CA LYS A 29 15.07 10.94 -2.06
C LYS A 29 13.95 11.17 -1.03
N ASN A 30 13.71 12.42 -0.62
CA ASN A 30 12.63 12.74 0.29
C ASN A 30 11.26 12.66 -0.38
N GLN A 31 11.16 13.08 -1.65
CA GLN A 31 9.94 12.94 -2.46
C GLN A 31 9.60 11.47 -2.69
N GLU A 32 10.57 10.64 -3.05
CA GLU A 32 10.40 9.20 -3.21
C GLU A 32 9.83 8.56 -1.92
N LYS A 33 10.43 8.85 -0.76
CA LYS A 33 9.94 8.38 0.54
C LYS A 33 8.50 8.83 0.81
N LYS A 34 8.14 10.06 0.43
CA LYS A 34 6.78 10.59 0.62
C LYS A 34 5.77 9.82 -0.25
N ILE A 35 6.10 9.60 -1.53
CA ILE A 35 5.26 8.86 -2.47
C ILE A 35 5.04 7.43 -1.96
N LEU A 36 6.10 6.75 -1.53
CA LEU A 36 6.00 5.39 -1.00
C LEU A 36 5.08 5.32 0.24
N LYS A 37 5.19 6.29 1.16
CA LYS A 37 4.30 6.38 2.32
C LYS A 37 2.84 6.61 1.91
N GLN A 38 2.59 7.49 0.95
CA GLN A 38 1.25 7.77 0.44
C GLN A 38 0.62 6.52 -0.19
N ASP A 39 1.38 5.79 -0.98
CA ASP A 39 0.94 4.54 -1.61
C ASP A 39 0.58 3.46 -0.57
N ILE A 40 1.41 3.29 0.48
CA ILE A 40 1.08 2.40 1.61
C ILE A 40 -0.23 2.82 2.30
N VAL A 41 -0.41 4.11 2.56
CA VAL A 41 -1.64 4.62 3.19
C VAL A 41 -2.85 4.40 2.30
N LYS A 42 -2.72 4.63 0.98
CA LYS A 42 -3.78 4.39 0.00
C LYS A 42 -4.20 2.92 -0.01
N ARG A 43 -3.25 2.00 -0.12
CA ARG A 43 -3.52 0.55 -0.06
C ARG A 43 -4.18 0.13 1.26
N ARG A 44 -3.78 0.72 2.39
CA ARG A 44 -4.42 0.46 3.70
C ARG A 44 -5.87 0.92 3.70
N LYS A 45 -6.17 2.13 3.20
CA LYS A 45 -7.55 2.65 3.10
C LYS A 45 -8.42 1.77 2.21
N GLU A 46 -7.92 1.38 1.04
CA GLU A 46 -8.62 0.49 0.12
C GLU A 46 -8.89 -0.89 0.74
N ARG A 47 -7.90 -1.44 1.46
CA ARG A 47 -8.08 -2.69 2.23
C ARG A 47 -9.16 -2.53 3.30
N THR A 48 -9.10 -1.49 4.12
CA THR A 48 -10.08 -1.25 5.18
C THR A 48 -11.48 -1.08 4.62
N HIS A 49 -11.64 -0.28 3.57
CA HIS A 49 -12.94 -0.12 2.91
C HIS A 49 -13.49 -1.46 2.42
N ARG A 50 -12.68 -2.26 1.72
CA ARG A 50 -13.07 -3.60 1.27
C ARG A 50 -13.45 -4.53 2.41
N LEU A 51 -12.71 -4.52 3.51
CA LEU A 51 -13.01 -5.38 4.66
C LEU A 51 -14.32 -4.99 5.34
N ILE A 52 -14.57 -3.69 5.53
CA ILE A 52 -15.83 -3.20 6.12
C ILE A 52 -17.00 -3.57 5.23
N THR A 53 -16.92 -3.28 3.92
CA THR A 53 -18.02 -3.60 2.99
C THR A 53 -18.31 -5.10 2.95
N ARG A 54 -17.26 -5.94 2.91
CA ARG A 54 -17.45 -7.41 2.92
C ARG A 54 -17.93 -7.93 4.27
N GLY A 55 -17.46 -7.34 5.38
CA GLY A 55 -17.93 -7.67 6.73
C GLY A 55 -19.43 -7.40 6.88
N ALA A 56 -19.89 -6.21 6.47
CA ALA A 56 -21.31 -5.86 6.50
C ALA A 56 -22.18 -6.81 5.65
N ILE A 57 -21.67 -7.27 4.49
CA ILE A 57 -22.37 -8.28 3.68
C ILE A 57 -22.47 -9.61 4.45
N LEU A 58 -21.39 -10.07 5.08
CA LEU A 58 -21.39 -11.32 5.84
C LEU A 58 -22.32 -11.25 7.05
N GLU A 59 -22.29 -10.16 7.81
CA GLU A 59 -23.22 -9.91 8.93
C GLU A 59 -24.68 -9.95 8.45
N SER A 60 -24.99 -9.36 7.29
CA SER A 60 -26.36 -9.38 6.74
C SER A 60 -26.87 -10.77 6.32
N LEU A 61 -25.98 -11.75 6.15
CA LEU A 61 -26.32 -13.12 5.75
C LEU A 61 -26.48 -14.07 6.95
N ILE A 62 -26.07 -13.65 8.14
CA ILE A 62 -26.07 -14.46 9.36
C ILE A 62 -27.13 -13.88 10.31
N GLU A 63 -28.12 -14.70 10.67
CA GLU A 63 -29.16 -14.30 11.62
C GLU A 63 -28.55 -14.00 13.01
N ASN A 64 -28.93 -12.87 13.61
CA ASN A 64 -28.43 -12.39 14.92
C ASN A 64 -26.89 -12.34 15.01
N SER A 65 -26.22 -11.99 13.90
CA SER A 65 -24.75 -11.95 13.83
C SER A 65 -24.09 -11.06 14.89
N GLU A 66 -24.79 -10.02 15.35
CA GLU A 66 -24.37 -9.09 16.39
C GLU A 66 -24.26 -9.72 17.79
N GLU A 67 -24.92 -10.85 18.02
CA GLU A 67 -24.86 -11.61 19.28
C GLU A 67 -23.71 -12.63 19.27
N LEU A 68 -23.11 -12.88 18.11
CA LEU A 68 -22.03 -13.85 17.94
C LEU A 68 -20.66 -13.20 18.15
N THR A 69 -19.77 -13.96 18.75
CA THR A 69 -18.36 -13.58 18.88
C THR A 69 -17.60 -13.78 17.57
N ASP A 70 -16.46 -13.09 17.42
CA ASP A 70 -15.57 -13.24 16.27
C ASP A 70 -15.18 -14.71 16.01
N GLU A 71 -14.99 -15.51 17.06
CA GLU A 71 -14.63 -16.93 16.93
C GLU A 71 -15.82 -17.78 16.47
N GLU A 72 -17.04 -17.50 16.95
CA GLU A 72 -18.24 -18.19 16.50
C GLU A 72 -18.54 -17.89 15.02
N ILE A 73 -18.43 -16.62 14.61
CA ILE A 73 -18.53 -16.22 13.20
C ILE A 73 -17.49 -16.96 12.36
N LYS A 74 -16.25 -17.05 12.84
CA LYS A 74 -15.18 -17.77 12.14
C LYS A 74 -15.50 -19.26 11.98
N ILE A 75 -15.96 -19.93 13.04
CA ILE A 75 -16.35 -21.35 12.99
C ILE A 75 -17.49 -21.55 11.97
N LEU A 76 -18.51 -20.69 12.00
CA LEU A 76 -19.63 -20.76 11.05
C LEU A 76 -19.16 -20.62 9.61
N LEU A 77 -18.31 -19.64 9.32
CA LEU A 77 -17.78 -19.41 7.97
C LEU A 77 -16.87 -20.57 7.52
N GLU A 78 -16.03 -21.10 8.41
CA GLU A 78 -15.19 -22.26 8.12
C GLU A 78 -16.04 -23.49 7.76
N GLU A 79 -17.09 -23.79 8.53
CA GLU A 79 -18.01 -24.88 8.22
C GLU A 79 -18.79 -24.64 6.92
N ALA A 80 -19.32 -23.43 6.71
CA ALA A 80 -20.04 -23.07 5.49
C ALA A 80 -19.17 -23.27 4.23
N THR A 81 -17.88 -22.94 4.29
CA THR A 81 -16.96 -23.10 3.15
C THR A 81 -16.61 -24.57 2.83
N LYS A 82 -16.88 -25.51 3.75
CA LYS A 82 -16.64 -26.95 3.51
C LYS A 82 -17.73 -27.60 2.68
N THR A 83 -18.93 -27.01 2.63
CA THR A 83 -20.08 -27.52 1.87
C THR A 83 -19.77 -27.69 0.39
N LYS A 84 -20.46 -28.63 -0.26
CA LYS A 84 -20.26 -28.92 -1.68
C LYS A 84 -20.73 -27.73 -2.53
N GLU A 85 -21.87 -27.18 -2.16
CA GLU A 85 -22.56 -26.07 -2.81
C GLU A 85 -21.66 -24.83 -2.85
N PHE A 86 -21.00 -24.49 -1.73
CA PHE A 86 -20.06 -23.38 -1.66
C PHE A 86 -18.88 -23.59 -2.63
N LYS A 87 -18.27 -24.78 -2.59
CA LYS A 87 -17.11 -25.11 -3.45
C LYS A 87 -17.47 -25.08 -4.93
N GLU A 88 -18.64 -25.60 -5.30
CA GLU A 88 -19.13 -25.64 -6.68
C GLU A 88 -19.44 -24.22 -7.19
N THR A 89 -20.14 -23.42 -6.38
CA THR A 89 -20.40 -22.00 -6.68
C THR A 89 -19.09 -21.22 -6.84
N LEU A 90 -18.13 -21.42 -5.94
CA LEU A 90 -16.82 -20.76 -6.02
C LEU A 90 -16.05 -21.16 -7.29
N LYS A 91 -16.15 -22.43 -7.72
CA LYS A 91 -15.53 -22.91 -8.96
C LYS A 91 -16.13 -22.19 -10.17
N ILE A 92 -17.46 -22.14 -10.28
CA ILE A 92 -18.17 -21.45 -11.36
C ILE A 92 -17.75 -19.97 -11.43
N ILE A 93 -17.68 -19.28 -10.29
CA ILE A 93 -17.27 -17.87 -10.23
C ILE A 93 -15.82 -17.67 -10.69
N ARG A 94 -14.92 -18.62 -10.44
CA ARG A 94 -13.51 -18.53 -10.84
C ARG A 94 -13.26 -18.85 -12.31
N GLU A 95 -14.15 -19.61 -12.93
CA GLU A 95 -14.07 -20.03 -14.34
C GLU A 95 -14.71 -19.01 -15.29
N ASN A 96 -15.51 -18.07 -14.76
CA ASN A 96 -16.06 -16.91 -15.46
C ASN A 96 -15.10 -15.70 -15.39
#